data_AF-A0A2E6ZEH3-F1
#
_entry.id   AF-A0A2E6ZEH3-F1
#
_cell.length_a   1.000
_cell.length_b   1.000
_cell.length_c   1.000
_cell.angle_alpha   90.00
_cell.angle_beta   90.00
_cell.angle_gamma   90.00
#
_symmetry.space_group_name_H-M   'P 1'
#
loop_
_entity.id
_entity.type
_entity.pdbx_description
1 polymer ?
#
loop_
_entity_poly.entity_id
_entity_poly.type
_entity_poly.pdbx_seq_one_letter_code
_entity_poly.pdbx_strand_id
1 'polypeptide(L)'
;MNSVDPRSPVLVGAGQLIQRPDNPVDALEPLAMMRVALEAAADDAGARSLLDRATDTWVVKGAWPYPDPGALLRDEFGNNSRTGISTDGGNTPQSLVNKASLRIQSGEADVVLIVGAEGIWSRRRARRAGERIPYTDQTGVEPDEILGKDVTMSHPVELERGFSMPINFYPIFESAFRASRGESIDEHRDRVSELWETFNRVACANPYSWVRNPMTAEEIRNPGPSNRLVGFPYTKAMNSNWDLDQAAALIICSAETAEAVGVARDRWLFPQAGTDGSDTNFVSNRADLHSSPAIRVAGRKAMELAGVQAGDVDHVDLYSCFPSAVQIAATEMELGIDRQLTQTGGLTFAGGPLNNYVTHSIATMANVLREDSGAMGLCSANGGYITKHAFGLYSTTPPSSGFQHENCQTEIDTYPTVDLDADHVGEGTIEAYTVMHGAEGPERGLASVRTAKGRQWAGTSDQQVMQSMMSEEHVGRAVQVLPDFNFELT
;
A
#
# COMPACT_ATOMS: atom_id res chain seq x y z
N MET A 1 27.77 24.62 12.42
CA MET A 1 27.06 23.80 11.42
C MET A 1 27.60 22.41 11.58
N ASN A 2 26.87 21.50 12.23
CA ASN A 2 27.31 20.11 12.33
C ASN A 2 27.35 19.58 10.89
N SER A 3 28.54 19.15 10.45
CA SER A 3 28.71 18.56 9.13
C SER A 3 27.86 17.30 9.05
N VAL A 4 26.99 17.21 8.04
CA VAL A 4 26.27 15.98 7.71
C VAL A 4 27.33 14.91 7.39
N ASP A 5 27.16 13.69 7.92
CA ASP A 5 28.07 12.59 7.57
C ASP A 5 28.03 12.39 6.04
N PRO A 6 29.19 12.37 5.33
CA PRO A 6 29.27 12.11 3.89
C PRO A 6 28.46 10.91 3.40
N ARG A 7 28.31 9.87 4.23
CA ARG A 7 27.56 8.64 3.94
C ARG A 7 26.10 8.69 4.38
N SER A 8 25.61 9.82 4.89
CA SER A 8 24.19 9.96 5.21
C SER A 8 23.35 9.76 3.94
N PRO A 9 22.33 8.88 3.96
CA PRO A 9 21.42 8.74 2.84
C PRO A 9 20.51 9.97 2.74
N VAL A 10 20.31 10.46 1.52
CA VAL A 10 19.48 11.61 1.21
C VAL A 10 18.62 11.31 0.00
N LEU A 11 17.31 11.43 0.14
CA LEU A 11 16.38 11.48 -0.99
C LEU A 11 16.46 12.89 -1.60
N VAL A 12 16.98 12.96 -2.82
CA VAL A 12 17.28 14.22 -3.51
C VAL A 12 16.33 14.50 -4.66
N GLY A 13 15.72 13.47 -5.24
CA GLY A 13 14.83 13.59 -6.39
C GLY A 13 13.57 12.75 -6.25
N ALA A 14 12.44 13.35 -6.60
CA ALA A 14 11.15 12.68 -6.68
C ALA A 14 10.46 13.03 -8.00
N GLY A 15 10.00 12.02 -8.74
CA GLY A 15 9.39 12.19 -10.05
C GLY A 15 8.10 11.39 -10.17
N GLN A 16 7.09 11.97 -10.82
CA GLN A 16 5.79 11.33 -11.01
C GLN A 16 5.25 11.60 -12.42
N LEU A 17 4.53 10.60 -12.96
CA LEU A 17 3.86 10.66 -14.25
C LEU A 17 2.44 10.13 -14.12
N ILE A 18 1.51 10.79 -14.81
CA ILE A 18 0.17 10.32 -15.11
C ILE A 18 -0.07 10.53 -16.61
N GLN A 19 -0.68 9.57 -17.30
CA GLN A 19 -1.06 9.73 -18.71
C GLN A 19 -2.50 9.29 -18.97
N ARG A 20 -3.15 9.98 -19.90
CA ARG A 20 -4.50 9.67 -20.40
C ARG A 20 -4.58 10.03 -21.88
N PRO A 21 -3.91 9.28 -22.76
CA PRO A 21 -3.93 9.58 -24.18
C PRO A 21 -5.35 9.41 -24.73
N ASP A 22 -5.72 10.27 -25.70
CA ASP A 22 -7.01 10.17 -26.38
C ASP A 22 -7.13 8.84 -27.15
N ASN A 23 -6.04 8.43 -27.79
CA ASN A 23 -5.90 7.14 -28.44
C ASN A 23 -5.05 6.19 -27.57
N PRO A 24 -5.60 5.05 -27.09
CA PRO A 24 -4.89 4.15 -26.20
C PRO A 24 -3.58 3.57 -26.73
N VAL A 25 -3.37 3.48 -28.05
CA VAL A 25 -2.10 2.98 -28.62
C VAL A 25 -0.98 4.02 -28.63
N ASP A 26 -1.30 5.29 -28.41
CA ASP A 26 -0.30 6.36 -28.24
C ASP A 26 0.24 6.42 -26.81
N ALA A 27 -0.28 5.58 -25.92
CA ALA A 27 0.18 5.44 -24.55
C ALA A 27 1.65 5.00 -24.50
N LEU A 28 2.43 5.63 -23.61
CA LEU A 28 3.74 5.11 -23.27
C LEU A 28 3.59 3.73 -22.62
N GLU A 29 4.48 2.81 -22.98
CA GLU A 29 4.62 1.54 -22.28
C GLU A 29 5.21 1.75 -20.86
N PRO A 30 5.04 0.81 -19.92
CA PRO A 30 5.52 0.96 -18.55
C PRO A 30 7.02 1.28 -18.45
N LEU A 31 7.88 0.68 -19.28
CA LEU A 31 9.32 1.00 -19.28
C LEU A 31 9.58 2.48 -19.63
N ALA A 32 8.95 2.98 -20.68
CA ALA A 32 9.05 4.39 -21.07
C ALA A 32 8.45 5.32 -20.00
N MET A 33 7.38 4.90 -19.32
CA MET A 33 6.83 5.64 -18.18
C MET A 33 7.82 5.70 -17.00
N MET A 34 8.51 4.60 -16.69
CA MET A 34 9.57 4.57 -15.66
C MET A 34 10.71 5.51 -16.01
N ARG A 35 11.17 5.50 -17.27
CA ARG A 35 12.20 6.42 -17.77
C ARG A 35 11.79 7.88 -17.55
N VAL A 36 10.59 8.27 -17.97
CA VAL A 36 10.07 9.64 -17.81
C VAL A 36 9.98 10.02 -16.32
N ALA A 37 9.55 9.11 -15.45
CA ALA A 37 9.50 9.37 -14.02
C ALA A 37 10.90 9.57 -13.41
N LEU A 38 11.91 8.80 -13.84
CA LEU A 38 13.30 8.96 -13.41
C LEU A 38 13.93 10.26 -13.91
N GLU A 39 13.67 10.64 -15.16
CA GLU A 39 14.09 11.94 -15.70
C GLU A 39 13.45 13.10 -14.91
N ALA A 40 12.17 13.00 -14.57
CA ALA A 40 11.50 13.98 -13.72
C ALA A 40 12.09 14.04 -12.31
N ALA A 41 12.47 12.90 -11.72
CA ALA A 41 13.11 12.87 -10.41
C ALA A 41 14.51 13.51 -10.43
N ALA A 42 15.27 13.31 -11.51
CA ALA A 42 16.58 13.93 -11.67
C ALA A 42 16.50 15.43 -11.95
N ASP A 43 15.46 15.87 -12.65
CA ASP A 43 15.12 17.29 -12.82
C ASP A 43 14.71 17.94 -11.50
N ASP A 44 13.91 17.26 -10.68
CA ASP A 44 13.55 17.72 -9.32
C ASP A 44 14.78 17.89 -8.43
N ALA A 45 15.75 16.98 -8.53
CA ALA A 45 17.04 17.11 -7.84
C ALA A 45 17.92 18.25 -8.39
N GLY A 46 17.62 18.78 -9.58
CA GLY A 46 18.46 19.74 -10.31
C GLY A 46 19.77 19.15 -10.84
N ALA A 47 19.88 17.81 -10.91
CA ALA A 47 21.13 17.11 -11.22
C ALA A 47 20.88 15.85 -12.06
N ARG A 48 20.67 16.01 -13.38
CA ARG A 48 20.48 14.89 -14.32
C ARG A 48 21.61 13.85 -14.31
N SER A 49 22.82 14.24 -13.94
CA SER A 49 23.96 13.31 -13.83
C SER A 49 23.79 12.22 -12.77
N LEU A 50 22.79 12.34 -11.87
CA LEU A 50 22.46 11.24 -10.95
C LEU A 50 22.04 9.97 -11.71
N LEU A 51 21.42 10.11 -12.89
CA LEU A 51 21.01 8.96 -13.71
C LEU A 51 22.21 8.21 -14.29
N ASP A 52 23.23 8.92 -14.76
CA ASP A 52 24.46 8.30 -15.29
C ASP A 52 25.41 7.78 -14.19
N ARG A 53 25.23 8.23 -12.94
CA ARG A 53 26.01 7.81 -11.75
C ARG A 53 25.36 6.70 -10.94
N ALA A 54 24.18 6.20 -11.32
CA ALA A 54 23.49 5.17 -10.57
C ALA A 54 24.38 3.94 -10.34
N THR A 55 24.49 3.52 -9.08
CA THR A 55 25.15 2.27 -8.68
C THR A 55 24.16 1.13 -8.55
N ASP A 56 22.88 1.45 -8.31
CA ASP A 56 21.80 0.49 -8.20
C ASP A 56 20.54 1.06 -8.89
N THR A 57 19.88 0.25 -9.73
CA THR A 57 18.60 0.57 -10.39
C THR A 57 17.57 -0.49 -10.03
N TRP A 58 16.62 -0.12 -9.17
CA TRP A 58 15.62 -1.02 -8.62
C TRP A 58 14.23 -0.69 -9.13
N VAL A 59 13.52 -1.72 -9.60
CA VAL A 59 12.18 -1.60 -10.16
C VAL A 59 11.17 -2.29 -9.25
N VAL A 60 10.13 -1.55 -8.86
CA VAL A 60 8.96 -2.09 -8.19
C VAL A 60 8.17 -2.93 -9.18
N LYS A 61 7.97 -4.21 -8.86
CA LYS A 61 7.31 -5.18 -9.74
C LYS A 61 5.88 -4.74 -10.06
N GLY A 62 5.54 -4.81 -11.35
CA GLY A 62 4.23 -4.44 -11.87
C GLY A 62 3.62 -5.46 -12.83
N ALA A 63 2.47 -5.15 -13.40
CA ALA A 63 1.73 -6.02 -14.32
C ALA A 63 2.22 -5.89 -15.78
N TRP A 64 3.47 -6.28 -16.03
CA TRP A 64 4.13 -6.25 -17.34
C TRP A 64 5.03 -7.50 -17.52
N PRO A 65 5.62 -7.74 -18.71
CA PRO A 65 6.35 -8.99 -18.97
C PRO A 65 7.88 -8.89 -18.83
N TYR A 66 8.45 -7.75 -18.44
CA TYR A 66 9.91 -7.57 -18.39
C TYR A 66 10.55 -8.44 -17.30
N PRO A 67 11.54 -9.29 -17.61
CA PRO A 67 12.31 -9.99 -16.59
C PRO A 67 13.25 -9.07 -15.79
N ASP A 68 13.89 -8.09 -16.43
CA ASP A 68 14.78 -7.12 -15.78
C ASP A 68 14.66 -5.71 -16.40
N PRO A 69 13.59 -4.96 -16.10
CA PRO A 69 13.46 -3.59 -16.57
C PRO A 69 14.57 -2.66 -16.05
N GLY A 70 15.24 -3.00 -14.95
CA GLY A 70 16.38 -2.25 -14.43
C GLY A 70 17.57 -2.24 -15.40
N ALA A 71 17.84 -3.37 -16.08
CA ALA A 71 18.90 -3.45 -17.09
C ALA A 71 18.62 -2.55 -18.30
N LEU A 72 17.37 -2.46 -18.74
CA LEU A 72 17.00 -1.59 -19.87
C LEU A 72 17.19 -0.12 -19.51
N LEU A 73 16.79 0.29 -18.30
CA LEU A 73 16.96 1.65 -17.80
C LEU A 73 18.45 1.98 -17.59
N ARG A 74 19.23 1.05 -17.03
CA ARG A 74 20.69 1.16 -16.89
C ARG A 74 21.35 1.46 -18.25
N ASP A 75 21.04 0.64 -19.25
CA ASP A 75 21.61 0.75 -20.59
C ASP A 75 21.18 2.07 -21.26
N GLU A 76 19.94 2.50 -21.06
CA GLU A 76 19.38 3.75 -21.58
C GLU A 76 20.02 5.00 -20.98
N PHE A 77 20.30 4.99 -19.67
CA PHE A 77 21.00 6.09 -18.99
C PHE A 77 22.53 5.99 -19.08
N GLY A 78 23.07 4.90 -19.65
CA GLY A 78 24.51 4.73 -19.87
C GLY A 78 25.32 4.55 -18.57
N ASN A 79 24.70 4.01 -17.52
CA ASN A 79 25.37 3.71 -16.25
C ASN A 79 25.70 2.21 -16.12
N ASN A 80 26.35 1.80 -15.03
CA ASN A 80 26.72 0.40 -14.76
C ASN A 80 26.07 -0.13 -13.48
N SER A 81 24.85 0.32 -13.17
CA SER A 81 24.17 -0.03 -11.93
C SER A 81 23.89 -1.53 -11.84
N ARG A 82 23.97 -2.09 -10.63
CA ARG A 82 23.34 -3.38 -10.31
C ARG A 82 21.83 -3.25 -10.44
N THR A 83 21.18 -4.24 -11.02
CA THR A 83 19.74 -4.21 -11.26
C THR A 83 18.99 -5.00 -10.20
N GLY A 84 17.76 -4.60 -9.91
CA GLY A 84 16.91 -5.41 -9.04
C GLY A 84 15.44 -5.20 -9.28
N ILE A 85 14.65 -6.23 -8.98
CA ILE A 85 13.19 -6.21 -9.08
C ILE A 85 12.58 -6.59 -7.74
N SER A 86 11.57 -5.87 -7.28
CA SER A 86 10.89 -6.22 -6.03
C SER A 86 10.09 -7.52 -6.14
N THR A 87 9.82 -8.17 -5.00
CA THR A 87 8.70 -9.11 -4.92
C THR A 87 7.35 -8.37 -4.94
N ASP A 88 6.24 -9.10 -4.99
CA ASP A 88 4.90 -8.50 -4.95
C ASP A 88 4.55 -7.96 -3.57
N GLY A 89 3.92 -6.79 -3.50
CA GLY A 89 3.39 -6.18 -2.28
C GLY A 89 3.53 -4.67 -2.26
N GLY A 90 2.48 -3.96 -1.85
CA GLY A 90 2.50 -2.50 -1.69
C GLY A 90 3.44 -1.98 -0.59
N ASN A 91 4.03 -2.87 0.22
CA ASN A 91 5.06 -2.52 1.20
C ASN A 91 6.43 -2.26 0.55
N THR A 92 6.69 -2.84 -0.62
CA THR A 92 8.05 -2.92 -1.17
C THR A 92 8.68 -1.58 -1.46
N PRO A 93 8.00 -0.51 -1.93
CA PRO A 93 8.67 0.76 -2.17
C PRO A 93 9.36 1.34 -0.94
N GLN A 94 8.71 1.28 0.24
CA GLN A 94 9.33 1.75 1.48
C GLN A 94 10.45 0.80 1.95
N SER A 95 10.28 -0.52 1.82
CA SER A 95 11.36 -1.49 2.09
C SER A 95 12.59 -1.23 1.21
N LEU A 96 12.39 -0.83 -0.05
CA LEU A 96 13.47 -0.44 -0.96
C LEU A 96 14.17 0.84 -0.48
N VAL A 97 13.43 1.87 -0.03
CA VAL A 97 14.05 3.06 0.56
C VAL A 97 14.86 2.73 1.82
N ASN A 98 14.34 1.86 2.70
CA ASN A 98 15.05 1.39 3.89
C ASN A 98 16.37 0.70 3.51
N LYS A 99 16.31 -0.20 2.52
CA LYS A 99 17.49 -0.93 2.02
C LYS A 99 18.50 -0.03 1.32
N ALA A 100 18.04 0.92 0.49
CA ALA A 100 18.89 1.90 -0.17
C ALA A 100 19.64 2.74 0.87
N SER A 101 18.93 3.19 1.90
CA SER A 101 19.48 3.98 2.99
C SER A 101 20.58 3.22 3.75
N LEU A 102 20.37 1.93 4.03
CA LEU A 102 21.40 1.08 4.63
C LEU A 102 22.63 0.88 3.72
N ARG A 103 22.43 0.59 2.43
CA ARG A 103 23.54 0.41 1.47
C ARG A 103 24.35 1.68 1.29
N ILE A 104 23.70 2.83 1.27
CA ILE A 104 24.38 4.13 1.21
C ILE A 104 25.15 4.36 2.51
N GLN A 105 24.54 4.15 3.68
CA GLN A 105 25.22 4.32 4.95
C GLN A 105 26.44 3.39 5.11
N SER A 106 26.39 2.16 4.58
CA SER A 106 27.51 1.19 4.65
C SER A 106 28.59 1.38 3.58
N GLY A 107 28.35 2.21 2.55
CA GLY A 107 29.27 2.38 1.42
C GLY A 107 29.09 1.35 0.29
N GLU A 108 28.04 0.53 0.33
CA GLU A 108 27.73 -0.47 -0.70
C GLU A 108 27.09 0.10 -1.97
N ALA A 109 26.49 1.29 -1.89
CA ALA A 109 25.85 2.00 -3.01
C ALA A 109 26.04 3.52 -2.86
N ASP A 110 26.07 4.27 -3.95
CA ASP A 110 26.23 5.74 -3.90
C ASP A 110 24.99 6.48 -4.41
N VAL A 111 24.40 5.98 -5.49
CA VAL A 111 23.17 6.52 -6.09
C VAL A 111 22.25 5.36 -6.41
N VAL A 112 21.08 5.34 -5.78
CA VAL A 112 20.06 4.32 -5.97
C VAL A 112 18.84 4.94 -6.65
N LEU A 113 18.48 4.39 -7.81
CA LEU A 113 17.24 4.71 -8.51
C LEU A 113 16.17 3.71 -8.09
N ILE A 114 15.01 4.19 -7.62
CA ILE A 114 13.85 3.35 -7.32
C ILE A 114 12.70 3.82 -8.20
N VAL A 115 12.10 2.93 -8.97
CA VAL A 115 11.03 3.31 -9.92
C VAL A 115 9.97 2.23 -10.07
N GLY A 116 8.75 2.62 -10.41
CA GLY A 116 7.72 1.68 -10.86
C GLY A 116 6.69 2.36 -11.75
N ALA A 117 5.97 1.57 -12.54
CA ALA A 117 4.93 2.05 -13.44
C ALA A 117 3.86 0.99 -13.71
N GLU A 118 2.63 1.45 -13.90
CA GLU A 118 1.49 0.67 -14.38
C GLU A 118 0.82 1.41 -15.54
N GLY A 119 0.54 0.69 -16.64
CA GLY A 119 -0.13 1.20 -17.84
C GLY A 119 -1.43 0.44 -18.15
N ILE A 120 -2.19 0.12 -17.10
CA ILE A 120 -3.30 -0.83 -17.15
C ILE A 120 -4.50 -0.24 -17.90
N TRP A 121 -4.80 1.04 -17.67
CA TRP A 121 -5.98 1.70 -18.25
C TRP A 121 -5.90 1.74 -19.77
N SER A 122 -4.73 2.13 -20.31
CA SER A 122 -4.52 2.18 -21.76
C SER A 122 -4.49 0.78 -22.35
N ARG A 123 -3.76 -0.16 -21.72
CA ARG A 123 -3.69 -1.56 -22.14
C ARG A 123 -5.06 -2.22 -22.26
N ARG A 124 -5.94 -2.03 -21.27
CA ARG A 124 -7.30 -2.61 -21.29
C ARG A 124 -8.16 -2.01 -22.39
N ARG A 125 -8.00 -0.72 -22.70
CA ARG A 125 -8.74 -0.02 -23.76
C ARG A 125 -8.26 -0.42 -25.15
N ALA A 126 -6.94 -0.43 -25.39
CA ALA A 126 -6.35 -0.94 -26.63
C ALA A 126 -6.84 -2.37 -26.92
N ARG A 127 -6.75 -3.26 -25.92
CA ARG A 127 -7.23 -4.65 -26.05
C ARG A 127 -8.72 -4.74 -26.43
N ARG A 128 -9.58 -3.89 -25.86
CA ARG A 128 -11.00 -3.85 -26.19
C ARG A 128 -11.25 -3.38 -27.63
N ALA A 129 -10.39 -2.52 -28.15
CA ALA A 129 -10.40 -2.08 -29.54
C ALA A 129 -9.77 -3.08 -30.53
N GLY A 130 -9.25 -4.22 -30.05
CA GLY A 130 -8.54 -5.20 -30.88
C GLY A 130 -7.09 -4.82 -31.17
N GLU A 131 -6.56 -3.83 -30.47
CA GLU A 131 -5.21 -3.29 -30.63
C GLU A 131 -4.31 -3.70 -29.44
N ARG A 132 -3.00 -3.44 -29.57
CA ARG A 132 -2.00 -3.72 -28.54
C ARG A 132 -0.97 -2.59 -28.48
N ILE A 133 -0.68 -2.12 -27.27
CA ILE A 133 0.50 -1.29 -27.00
C ILE A 133 1.72 -2.22 -27.03
N PRO A 134 2.68 -2.01 -27.93
CA PRO A 134 3.87 -2.84 -27.99
C PRO A 134 4.69 -2.67 -26.72
N TYR A 135 5.30 -3.77 -26.26
CA TYR A 135 6.32 -3.70 -25.22
C TYR A 135 7.70 -3.83 -25.86
N THR A 136 8.69 -3.14 -25.30
CA THR A 136 10.10 -3.37 -25.61
C THR A 136 10.45 -4.83 -25.33
N ASP A 137 11.09 -5.48 -26.30
CA ASP A 137 11.47 -6.89 -26.20
C ASP A 137 12.66 -7.05 -25.25
N GLN A 138 12.54 -8.00 -24.33
CA GLN A 138 13.60 -8.40 -23.42
C GLN A 138 13.53 -9.91 -23.19
N THR A 139 14.62 -10.63 -23.46
CA THR A 139 14.67 -12.09 -23.32
C THR A 139 16.04 -12.56 -22.84
N GLY A 140 16.08 -13.68 -22.12
CA GLY A 140 17.34 -14.34 -21.72
C GLY A 140 18.18 -13.54 -20.72
N VAL A 141 17.56 -12.67 -19.93
CA VAL A 141 18.19 -11.87 -18.88
C VAL A 141 17.42 -12.05 -17.58
N GLU A 142 18.12 -11.90 -16.47
CA GLU A 142 17.58 -11.94 -15.11
C GLU A 142 18.19 -10.76 -14.34
N PRO A 143 17.46 -10.19 -13.36
CA PRO A 143 17.99 -9.12 -12.52
C PRO A 143 19.13 -9.64 -11.64
N ASP A 144 20.07 -8.75 -11.28
CA ASP A 144 21.15 -9.11 -10.36
C ASP A 144 20.61 -9.49 -8.96
N GLU A 145 19.45 -8.92 -8.58
CA GLU A 145 18.84 -9.14 -7.27
C GLU A 145 17.30 -9.18 -7.32
N ILE A 146 16.71 -10.17 -6.63
CA ILE A 146 15.29 -10.14 -6.25
C ILE A 146 15.18 -9.45 -4.88
N LEU A 147 14.46 -8.33 -4.84
CA LEU A 147 14.37 -7.45 -3.68
C LEU A 147 13.12 -7.76 -2.85
N GLY A 148 13.32 -8.45 -1.74
CA GLY A 148 12.25 -8.84 -0.82
C GLY A 148 12.12 -10.35 -0.72
N LYS A 149 11.03 -10.81 -0.09
CA LYS A 149 10.70 -12.23 0.03
C LYS A 149 9.33 -12.47 -0.57
N ASP A 150 9.20 -13.53 -1.36
CA ASP A 150 7.91 -14.02 -1.80
C ASP A 150 7.20 -14.67 -0.62
N VAL A 151 5.94 -14.30 -0.44
CA VAL A 151 5.09 -14.80 0.64
C VAL A 151 3.80 -15.28 0.04
N THR A 152 3.47 -16.55 0.28
CA THR A 152 2.15 -17.08 -0.05
C THR A 152 1.15 -16.53 0.95
N MET A 153 0.28 -15.63 0.49
CA MET A 153 -0.71 -14.93 1.32
C MET A 153 -2.14 -15.45 1.14
N SER A 154 -2.32 -16.53 0.38
CA SER A 154 -3.63 -17.15 0.16
C SER A 154 -3.57 -18.62 0.53
N HIS A 155 -4.35 -19.01 1.52
CA HIS A 155 -4.47 -20.41 1.90
C HIS A 155 -5.44 -21.14 0.96
N PRO A 156 -5.19 -22.39 0.55
CA PRO A 156 -6.10 -23.13 -0.33
C PRO A 156 -7.55 -23.19 0.17
N VAL A 157 -7.73 -23.33 1.50
CA VAL A 157 -9.07 -23.33 2.13
C VAL A 157 -9.74 -21.96 2.00
N GLU A 158 -9.01 -20.85 2.17
CA GLU A 158 -9.58 -19.51 1.97
C GLU A 158 -10.11 -19.36 0.53
N LEU A 159 -9.32 -19.81 -0.46
CA LEU A 159 -9.71 -19.79 -1.87
C LEU A 159 -10.95 -20.65 -2.14
N GLU A 160 -10.97 -21.89 -1.65
CA GLU A 160 -12.09 -22.82 -1.79
C GLU A 160 -13.39 -22.26 -1.18
N ARG A 161 -13.27 -21.48 -0.10
CA ARG A 161 -14.41 -20.85 0.61
C ARG A 161 -14.82 -19.49 0.02
N GLY A 162 -14.19 -19.06 -1.07
CA GLY A 162 -14.56 -17.86 -1.81
C GLY A 162 -13.77 -16.59 -1.43
N PHE A 163 -12.72 -16.72 -0.63
CA PHE A 163 -11.82 -15.62 -0.25
C PHE A 163 -10.58 -15.61 -1.15
N SER A 164 -10.72 -15.01 -2.33
CA SER A 164 -9.64 -14.99 -3.34
C SER A 164 -9.09 -13.61 -3.65
N MET A 165 -9.80 -12.55 -3.27
CA MET A 165 -9.48 -11.19 -3.64
C MET A 165 -9.46 -10.28 -2.40
N PRO A 166 -8.71 -9.15 -2.43
CA PRO A 166 -8.74 -8.15 -1.36
C PRO A 166 -10.16 -7.66 -1.00
N ILE A 167 -11.05 -7.56 -1.99
CA ILE A 167 -12.44 -7.16 -1.78
C ILE A 167 -13.25 -8.16 -0.91
N ASN A 168 -12.74 -9.37 -0.66
CA ASN A 168 -13.36 -10.32 0.27
C ASN A 168 -12.85 -10.13 1.71
N PHE A 169 -11.56 -9.86 1.89
CA PHE A 169 -10.93 -9.77 3.22
C PHE A 169 -11.03 -8.38 3.87
N TYR A 170 -10.85 -7.30 3.12
CA TYR A 170 -10.85 -5.97 3.75
C TYR A 170 -12.21 -5.56 4.34
N PRO A 171 -13.38 -5.93 3.76
CA PRO A 171 -14.66 -5.77 4.42
C PRO A 171 -14.86 -6.66 5.67
N ILE A 172 -14.20 -7.83 5.72
CA ILE A 172 -14.19 -8.70 6.91
C ILE A 172 -13.45 -7.98 8.05
N PHE A 173 -12.31 -7.36 7.77
CA PHE A 173 -11.62 -6.54 8.77
C PHE A 173 -12.48 -5.37 9.24
N GLU A 174 -13.28 -4.78 8.33
CA GLU A 174 -14.16 -3.66 8.66
C GLU A 174 -15.26 -4.05 9.65
N SER A 175 -15.97 -5.17 9.42
CA SER A 175 -17.00 -5.62 10.36
C SER A 175 -16.41 -6.05 11.70
N ALA A 176 -15.24 -6.68 11.71
CA ALA A 176 -14.51 -6.99 12.93
C ALA A 176 -14.14 -5.72 13.72
N PHE A 177 -13.63 -4.70 13.02
CA PHE A 177 -13.22 -3.42 13.61
C PHE A 177 -14.41 -2.61 14.13
N ARG A 178 -15.54 -2.59 13.40
CA ARG A 178 -16.80 -2.01 13.90
C ARG A 178 -17.22 -2.69 15.20
N ALA A 179 -17.27 -4.02 15.20
CA ALA A 179 -17.76 -4.79 16.33
C ALA A 179 -16.86 -4.62 17.57
N SER A 180 -15.53 -4.56 17.40
CA SER A 180 -14.60 -4.34 18.51
C SER A 180 -14.75 -2.96 19.18
N ARG A 181 -15.31 -1.99 18.45
CA ARG A 181 -15.63 -0.65 18.95
C ARG A 181 -17.06 -0.52 19.49
N GLY A 182 -17.89 -1.55 19.34
CA GLY A 182 -19.31 -1.51 19.74
C GLY A 182 -20.13 -0.47 18.96
N GLU A 183 -19.68 -0.08 17.77
CA GLU A 183 -20.37 0.90 16.91
C GLU A 183 -21.58 0.25 16.21
N SER A 184 -22.67 1.00 16.05
CA SER A 184 -23.74 0.55 15.15
C SER A 184 -23.27 0.58 13.69
N ILE A 185 -23.96 -0.19 12.84
CA ILE A 185 -23.66 -0.25 11.41
C ILE A 185 -23.73 1.13 10.75
N ASP A 186 -24.78 1.90 11.04
CA ASP A 186 -24.98 3.20 10.40
C ASP A 186 -24.00 4.26 10.89
N GLU A 187 -23.73 4.34 12.21
CA GLU A 187 -22.73 5.28 12.76
C GLU A 187 -21.33 4.98 12.20
N HIS A 188 -20.98 3.69 12.08
CA HIS A 188 -19.72 3.28 11.49
C HIS A 188 -19.61 3.69 10.02
N ARG A 189 -20.66 3.47 9.23
CA ARG A 189 -20.70 3.84 7.81
C ARG A 189 -20.60 5.35 7.61
N ASP A 190 -21.25 6.14 8.46
CA ASP A 190 -21.13 7.60 8.47
C ASP A 190 -19.67 8.00 8.70
N ARG A 191 -19.08 7.56 9.82
CA ARG A 191 -17.70 7.88 10.20
C ARG A 191 -16.67 7.50 9.14
N VAL A 192 -16.81 6.31 8.55
CA VAL A 192 -15.88 5.81 7.53
C VAL A 192 -16.03 6.57 6.21
N SER A 193 -17.25 6.97 5.86
CA SER A 193 -17.48 7.79 4.66
C SER A 193 -16.95 9.22 4.81
N GLU A 194 -17.04 9.81 6.00
CA GLU A 194 -16.45 11.11 6.32
C GLU A 194 -14.92 11.06 6.26
N LEU A 195 -14.31 10.02 6.84
CA LEU A 195 -12.87 9.78 6.70
C LEU A 195 -12.49 9.72 5.21
N TRP A 196 -13.25 8.99 4.41
CA TRP A 196 -12.94 8.80 3.00
C TRP A 196 -13.17 10.06 2.13
N GLU A 197 -14.11 10.93 2.50
CA GLU A 197 -14.26 12.27 1.90
C GLU A 197 -13.00 13.12 2.11
N THR A 198 -12.33 13.01 3.27
CA THR A 198 -11.06 13.73 3.49
C THR A 198 -9.96 13.25 2.53
N PHE A 199 -9.88 11.95 2.25
CA PHE A 199 -8.95 11.38 1.28
C PHE A 199 -9.27 11.86 -0.14
N ASN A 200 -10.55 11.90 -0.51
CA ASN A 200 -11.00 12.43 -1.81
C ASN A 200 -10.61 13.91 -1.98
N ARG A 201 -10.78 14.73 -0.93
CA ARG A 201 -10.42 16.15 -0.96
C ARG A 201 -8.92 16.34 -1.23
N VAL A 202 -8.06 15.56 -0.58
CA VAL A 202 -6.61 15.59 -0.83
C VAL A 202 -6.31 15.15 -2.26
N ALA A 203 -6.92 14.08 -2.75
CA ALA A 203 -6.73 13.61 -4.13
C ALA A 203 -7.15 14.66 -5.17
N CYS A 204 -8.24 15.40 -4.94
CA CYS A 204 -8.68 16.45 -5.85
C CYS A 204 -7.65 17.58 -6.00
N ALA A 205 -6.92 17.90 -4.92
CA ALA A 205 -5.85 18.89 -4.92
C ALA A 205 -4.55 18.36 -5.54
N ASN A 206 -4.28 17.06 -5.47
CA ASN A 206 -3.06 16.45 -6.00
C ASN A 206 -3.10 16.33 -7.54
N PRO A 207 -2.17 16.97 -8.29
CA PRO A 207 -2.15 16.94 -9.75
C PRO A 207 -1.88 15.55 -10.34
N TYR A 208 -1.27 14.64 -9.58
CA TYR A 208 -0.96 13.28 -10.00
C TYR A 208 -2.08 12.28 -9.70
N SER A 209 -3.17 12.72 -9.06
CA SER A 209 -4.30 11.84 -8.75
C SER A 209 -5.09 11.45 -9.99
N TRP A 210 -5.47 10.18 -10.05
CA TRP A 210 -6.30 9.66 -11.13
C TRP A 210 -7.73 10.21 -11.04
N VAL A 211 -8.41 10.02 -9.92
CA VAL A 211 -9.78 10.51 -9.72
C VAL A 211 -9.73 11.80 -8.92
N ARG A 212 -10.12 12.90 -9.57
CA ARG A 212 -10.15 14.25 -8.98
C ARG A 212 -11.57 14.84 -8.96
N ASN A 213 -12.59 13.98 -9.05
CA ASN A 213 -13.97 14.38 -8.89
C ASN A 213 -14.27 14.48 -7.38
N PRO A 214 -14.68 15.66 -6.88
CA PRO A 214 -15.11 15.80 -5.49
C PRO A 214 -16.27 14.85 -5.18
N MET A 215 -16.21 14.18 -4.05
CA MET A 215 -17.28 13.33 -3.53
C MET A 215 -17.53 13.65 -2.07
N THR A 216 -18.79 13.82 -1.72
CA THR A 216 -19.24 13.97 -0.33
C THR A 216 -19.25 12.62 0.39
N ALA A 217 -19.21 12.64 1.73
CA ALA A 217 -19.40 11.45 2.55
C ALA A 217 -20.68 10.67 2.16
N GLU A 218 -21.79 11.36 1.92
CA GLU A 218 -23.06 10.74 1.52
C GLU A 218 -22.96 9.99 0.18
N GLU A 219 -22.30 10.58 -0.82
CA GLU A 219 -22.09 9.95 -2.13
C GLU A 219 -21.14 8.76 -2.06
N ILE A 220 -20.14 8.81 -1.17
CA ILE A 220 -19.21 7.71 -0.92
C ILE A 220 -19.93 6.56 -0.19
N ARG A 221 -20.74 6.89 0.82
CA ARG A 221 -21.46 5.95 1.69
C ARG A 221 -22.53 5.15 0.95
N ASN A 222 -23.29 5.80 0.08
CA ASN A 222 -24.54 5.26 -0.45
C ASN A 222 -24.37 4.78 -1.90
N PRO A 223 -24.95 3.62 -2.25
CA PRO A 223 -24.86 3.13 -3.61
C PRO A 223 -25.59 4.04 -4.60
N GLY A 224 -24.94 4.28 -5.75
CA GLY A 224 -25.51 5.05 -6.85
C GLY A 224 -25.08 4.51 -8.23
N PRO A 225 -25.53 5.13 -9.34
CA PRO A 225 -25.28 4.63 -10.70
C PRO A 225 -23.79 4.41 -11.03
N SER A 226 -22.90 5.23 -10.49
CA SER A 226 -21.45 5.15 -10.68
C SER A 226 -20.69 4.56 -9.48
N ASN A 227 -21.39 4.33 -8.36
CA ASN A 227 -20.84 3.93 -7.06
C ASN A 227 -21.58 2.74 -6.44
N ARG A 228 -21.69 1.62 -7.14
CA ARG A 228 -22.37 0.40 -6.62
C ARG A 228 -21.70 -0.15 -5.35
N LEU A 229 -22.43 -0.94 -4.57
CA LEU A 229 -21.85 -1.81 -3.53
C LEU A 229 -20.97 -2.90 -4.15
N VAL A 230 -19.89 -3.27 -3.45
CA VAL A 230 -18.95 -4.34 -3.87
C VAL A 230 -18.92 -5.45 -2.82
N GLY A 231 -18.53 -5.11 -1.59
CA GLY A 231 -18.55 -6.01 -0.44
C GLY A 231 -18.94 -5.15 0.76
N PHE A 232 -20.12 -5.37 1.31
CA PHE A 232 -20.65 -4.53 2.39
C PHE A 232 -19.65 -4.44 3.55
N PRO A 233 -19.33 -3.23 4.05
CA PRO A 233 -20.04 -1.96 3.81
C PRO A 233 -19.51 -1.11 2.63
N TYR A 234 -18.55 -1.60 1.87
CA TYR A 234 -17.84 -0.80 0.86
C TYR A 234 -18.59 -0.68 -0.47
N THR A 235 -18.81 0.58 -0.84
CA THR A 235 -19.11 0.97 -2.22
C THR A 235 -17.83 0.97 -3.07
N LYS A 236 -17.98 1.06 -4.39
CA LYS A 236 -16.84 1.17 -5.32
C LYS A 236 -15.89 2.30 -4.94
N ALA A 237 -16.40 3.42 -4.42
CA ALA A 237 -15.63 4.58 -3.99
C ALA A 237 -14.84 4.35 -2.70
N MET A 238 -14.97 3.19 -2.04
CA MET A 238 -14.16 2.76 -0.88
C MET A 238 -13.20 1.61 -1.23
N ASN A 239 -13.02 1.29 -2.51
CA ASN A 239 -12.12 0.24 -2.99
C ASN A 239 -10.95 0.87 -3.77
N SER A 240 -9.75 0.30 -3.65
CA SER A 240 -8.58 0.74 -4.42
C SER A 240 -8.83 0.73 -5.94
N ASN A 241 -8.37 1.76 -6.64
CA ASN A 241 -8.53 1.88 -8.09
C ASN A 241 -7.23 1.56 -8.83
N TRP A 242 -7.19 0.42 -9.51
CA TRP A 242 -6.02 -0.06 -10.28
C TRP A 242 -6.16 0.16 -11.80
N ASP A 243 -7.32 0.66 -12.29
CA ASP A 243 -7.54 0.94 -13.72
C ASP A 243 -6.98 2.32 -14.08
N LEU A 244 -5.65 2.42 -14.13
CA LEU A 244 -4.92 3.67 -14.34
C LEU A 244 -3.61 3.49 -15.11
N ASP A 245 -3.04 4.63 -15.52
CA ASP A 245 -1.69 4.73 -16.05
C ASP A 245 -0.88 5.75 -15.23
N GLN A 246 0.04 5.27 -14.38
CA GLN A 246 0.88 6.08 -13.50
C GLN A 246 2.29 5.50 -13.35
N ALA A 247 3.26 6.38 -13.12
CA ALA A 247 4.61 6.00 -12.70
C ALA A 247 5.15 6.96 -11.64
N ALA A 248 6.04 6.47 -10.79
CA ALA A 248 6.77 7.28 -9.84
C ALA A 248 8.20 6.77 -9.68
N ALA A 249 9.12 7.68 -9.38
CA ALA A 249 10.51 7.41 -9.17
C ALA A 249 11.08 8.23 -8.02
N LEU A 250 12.07 7.66 -7.34
CA LEU A 250 12.84 8.29 -6.27
C LEU A 250 14.34 8.13 -6.58
N ILE A 251 15.11 9.16 -6.26
CA ILE A 251 16.58 9.12 -6.30
C ILE A 251 17.11 9.38 -4.90
N ILE A 252 17.84 8.39 -4.38
CA ILE A 252 18.50 8.45 -3.08
C ILE A 252 20.00 8.33 -3.32
N CYS A 253 20.78 9.22 -2.71
CA CYS A 253 22.23 9.16 -2.80
C CYS A 253 22.91 9.50 -1.46
N SER A 254 24.22 9.34 -1.39
CA SER A 254 25.00 9.84 -0.26
C SER A 254 25.02 11.37 -0.23
N ALA A 255 25.08 11.97 0.97
CA ALA A 255 25.24 13.42 1.14
C ALA A 255 26.45 13.96 0.36
N GLU A 256 27.57 13.23 0.37
CA GLU A 256 28.76 13.57 -0.43
C GLU A 256 28.46 13.61 -1.94
N THR A 257 27.69 12.64 -2.45
CA THR A 257 27.31 12.62 -3.87
C THR A 257 26.39 13.78 -4.20
N ALA A 258 25.41 14.06 -3.33
CA ALA A 258 24.49 15.19 -3.49
C ALA A 258 25.26 16.53 -3.57
N GLU A 259 26.27 16.73 -2.71
CA GLU A 259 27.15 17.91 -2.78
C GLU A 259 28.00 17.92 -4.06
N ALA A 260 28.61 16.79 -4.41
CA ALA A 260 29.52 16.68 -5.55
C ALA A 260 28.84 16.96 -6.89
N VAL A 261 27.55 16.60 -7.04
CA VAL A 261 26.76 16.89 -8.25
C VAL A 261 25.97 18.20 -8.15
N GLY A 262 26.10 18.94 -7.04
CA GLY A 262 25.52 20.27 -6.87
C GLY A 262 24.02 20.29 -6.57
N VAL A 263 23.46 19.25 -5.95
CA VAL A 263 22.06 19.25 -5.50
C VAL A 263 21.87 20.32 -4.43
N ALA A 264 20.95 21.25 -4.67
CA ALA A 264 20.64 22.32 -3.73
C ALA A 264 20.10 21.75 -2.40
N ARG A 265 20.53 22.34 -1.27
CA ARG A 265 20.26 21.79 0.08
C ARG A 265 18.77 21.73 0.44
N ASP A 266 17.96 22.60 -0.15
CA ASP A 266 16.50 22.63 -0.03
C ASP A 266 15.81 21.45 -0.73
N ARG A 267 16.52 20.69 -1.57
CA ARG A 267 16.03 19.43 -2.16
C ARG A 267 16.31 18.20 -1.30
N TRP A 268 17.09 18.34 -0.24
CA TRP A 268 17.51 17.19 0.55
C TRP A 268 16.44 16.80 1.56
N LEU A 269 15.99 15.55 1.45
CA LEU A 269 15.14 14.92 2.45
C LEU A 269 15.88 13.74 3.06
N PHE A 270 16.00 13.70 4.37
CA PHE A 270 16.67 12.62 5.09
C PHE A 270 15.66 11.59 5.57
N PRO A 271 15.81 10.31 5.17
CA PRO A 271 15.25 9.20 5.91
C PRO A 271 15.78 9.25 7.36
N GLN A 272 14.87 9.35 8.33
CA GLN A 272 15.19 9.38 9.76
C GLN A 272 15.32 7.96 10.30
N ALA A 273 14.28 7.16 10.05
CA ALA A 273 14.22 5.77 10.44
C ALA A 273 13.31 4.98 9.49
N GLY A 274 13.50 3.67 9.45
CA GLY A 274 12.61 2.77 8.76
C GLY A 274 12.48 1.43 9.50
N THR A 275 11.35 0.76 9.32
CA THR A 275 11.15 -0.58 9.86
C THR A 275 10.45 -1.47 8.84
N ASP A 276 10.61 -2.78 9.02
CA ASP A 276 9.92 -3.81 8.26
C ASP A 276 9.38 -4.87 9.22
N GLY A 277 8.24 -5.46 8.90
CA GLY A 277 7.64 -6.53 9.69
C GLY A 277 6.43 -7.14 9.00
N SER A 278 6.13 -8.41 9.30
CA SER A 278 4.98 -9.10 8.73
C SER A 278 4.11 -9.74 9.81
N ASP A 279 2.80 -9.61 9.63
CA ASP A 279 1.77 -10.36 10.35
C ASP A 279 1.75 -11.82 9.88
N THR A 280 0.83 -12.63 10.37
CA THR A 280 0.67 -14.00 9.88
C THR A 280 0.44 -14.02 8.36
N ASN A 281 1.10 -14.96 7.67
CA ASN A 281 1.00 -15.07 6.21
C ASN A 281 -0.46 -15.28 5.75
N PHE A 282 -1.21 -16.09 6.50
CA PHE A 282 -2.63 -16.37 6.23
C PHE A 282 -3.50 -15.61 7.22
N VAL A 283 -4.60 -15.03 6.73
CA VAL A 283 -5.59 -14.33 7.56
C VAL A 283 -6.25 -15.31 8.53
N SER A 284 -6.41 -16.56 8.09
CA SER A 284 -6.88 -17.68 8.91
C SER A 284 -6.22 -17.77 10.28
N ASN A 285 -4.92 -17.46 10.38
CA ASN A 285 -4.14 -17.68 11.60
C ASN A 285 -4.05 -16.47 12.55
N ARG A 286 -4.64 -15.33 12.21
CA ARG A 286 -4.57 -14.15 13.09
C ARG A 286 -5.34 -14.36 14.39
N ALA A 287 -4.82 -13.85 15.50
CA ALA A 287 -5.53 -13.83 16.79
C ALA A 287 -6.96 -13.30 16.64
N ASP A 288 -7.08 -12.09 16.10
CA ASP A 288 -8.33 -11.42 15.76
C ASP A 288 -8.25 -10.83 14.33
N LEU A 289 -9.34 -10.20 13.88
CA LEU A 289 -9.45 -9.63 12.54
C LEU A 289 -9.61 -8.11 12.54
N HIS A 290 -9.41 -7.45 13.69
CA HIS A 290 -9.59 -6.01 13.85
C HIS A 290 -8.30 -5.29 14.30
N SER A 291 -7.20 -6.01 14.48
CA SER A 291 -5.92 -5.49 14.93
C SER A 291 -4.78 -5.98 14.04
N SER A 292 -3.61 -5.36 14.17
CA SER A 292 -2.39 -5.86 13.54
C SER A 292 -1.18 -5.65 14.46
N PRO A 293 -0.69 -6.73 15.10
CA PRO A 293 0.57 -6.70 15.85
C PRO A 293 1.74 -6.18 15.02
N ALA A 294 1.78 -6.51 13.73
CA ALA A 294 2.85 -6.08 12.84
C ALA A 294 2.88 -4.55 12.67
N ILE A 295 1.74 -3.90 12.46
CA ILE A 295 1.68 -2.43 12.40
C ILE A 295 2.04 -1.82 13.75
N ARG A 296 1.48 -2.36 14.85
CA ARG A 296 1.75 -1.86 16.21
C ARG A 296 3.23 -1.84 16.52
N VAL A 297 3.90 -2.98 16.34
CA VAL A 297 5.31 -3.13 16.69
C VAL A 297 6.19 -2.31 15.74
N ALA A 298 6.03 -2.49 14.43
CA ALA A 298 6.92 -1.84 13.46
C ALA A 298 6.71 -0.33 13.37
N GLY A 299 5.46 0.15 13.49
CA GLY A 299 5.14 1.58 13.53
C GLY A 299 5.67 2.26 14.79
N ARG A 300 5.43 1.66 15.97
CA ARG A 300 6.01 2.14 17.25
C ARG A 300 7.52 2.17 17.18
N LYS A 301 8.16 1.10 16.68
CA LYS A 301 9.62 1.03 16.58
C LYS A 301 10.18 2.07 15.61
N ALA A 302 9.52 2.34 14.49
CA ALA A 302 9.96 3.38 13.56
C ALA A 302 10.01 4.76 14.24
N MET A 303 8.96 5.12 14.99
CA MET A 303 8.92 6.37 15.76
C MET A 303 9.98 6.41 16.87
N GLU A 304 10.16 5.30 17.59
CA GLU A 304 11.21 5.16 18.62
C GLU A 304 12.62 5.40 18.03
N LEU A 305 12.93 4.80 16.88
CA LEU A 305 14.20 4.95 16.19
C LEU A 305 14.43 6.38 15.67
N ALA A 306 13.36 7.07 15.26
CA ALA A 306 13.39 8.48 14.87
C ALA A 306 13.39 9.44 16.08
N GLY A 307 13.23 8.94 17.31
CA GLY A 307 13.22 9.75 18.53
C GLY A 307 11.97 10.62 18.69
N VAL A 308 10.84 10.21 18.11
CA VAL A 308 9.56 10.93 18.12
C VAL A 308 8.42 10.07 18.66
N GLN A 309 7.31 10.69 19.02
CA GLN A 309 6.05 10.03 19.34
C GLN A 309 4.99 10.34 18.26
N ALA A 310 3.84 9.66 18.32
CA ALA A 310 2.75 9.84 17.35
C ALA A 310 2.28 11.30 17.23
N GLY A 311 2.29 12.05 18.34
CA GLY A 311 1.93 13.47 18.38
C GLY A 311 2.96 14.41 17.77
N ASP A 312 4.21 13.96 17.58
CA ASP A 312 5.31 14.75 16.99
C ASP A 312 5.42 14.54 15.47
N VAL A 313 4.64 13.61 14.90
CA VAL A 313 4.55 13.44 13.45
C VAL A 313 3.62 14.52 12.92
N ASP A 314 4.10 15.37 12.01
CA ASP A 314 3.33 16.49 11.44
C ASP A 314 2.49 16.03 10.24
N HIS A 315 3.10 15.27 9.34
CA HIS A 315 2.49 14.82 8.09
C HIS A 315 2.41 13.30 8.02
N VAL A 316 1.25 12.79 7.64
CA VAL A 316 1.00 11.35 7.55
C VAL A 316 0.51 11.00 6.16
N ASP A 317 1.05 9.93 5.58
CA ASP A 317 0.46 9.20 4.47
C ASP A 317 0.33 7.70 4.78
N LEU A 318 -0.89 7.30 5.14
CA LEU A 318 -1.21 5.90 5.39
C LEU A 318 -1.57 5.18 4.09
N TYR A 319 -1.01 3.98 3.92
CA TYR A 319 -1.45 3.05 2.88
C TYR A 319 -2.95 2.76 3.03
N SER A 320 -3.69 2.98 1.94
CA SER A 320 -5.15 3.17 1.99
C SER A 320 -5.87 2.45 0.85
N CYS A 321 -5.62 1.14 0.70
CA CYS A 321 -6.36 0.32 -0.26
C CYS A 321 -7.85 0.22 0.07
N PHE A 322 -8.17 0.23 1.38
CA PHE A 322 -9.51 0.17 1.94
C PHE A 322 -9.54 0.96 3.27
N PRO A 323 -10.71 1.46 3.70
CA PRO A 323 -10.84 2.15 4.98
C PRO A 323 -10.38 1.36 6.21
N SER A 324 -10.68 0.06 6.30
CA SER A 324 -10.22 -0.80 7.41
C SER A 324 -8.70 -0.76 7.59
N ALA A 325 -7.93 -0.74 6.51
CA ALA A 325 -6.47 -0.65 6.58
C ALA A 325 -6.01 0.65 7.25
N VAL A 326 -6.65 1.78 6.92
CA VAL A 326 -6.36 3.09 7.48
C VAL A 326 -6.75 3.15 8.95
N GLN A 327 -7.95 2.67 9.29
CA GLN A 327 -8.46 2.66 10.66
C GLN A 327 -7.59 1.82 11.60
N ILE A 328 -7.24 0.61 11.17
CA ILE A 328 -6.34 -0.27 11.92
C ILE A 328 -4.97 0.41 12.05
N ALA A 329 -4.38 0.90 10.96
CA ALA A 329 -3.07 1.52 11.01
C ALA A 329 -3.01 2.77 11.91
N ALA A 330 -4.00 3.66 11.81
CA ALA A 330 -4.07 4.85 12.64
C ALA A 330 -4.27 4.52 14.14
N THR A 331 -5.02 3.46 14.44
CA THR A 331 -5.23 2.99 15.82
C THR A 331 -3.97 2.37 16.39
N GLU A 332 -3.34 1.46 15.66
CA GLU A 332 -2.14 0.73 16.11
C GLU A 332 -0.91 1.63 16.28
N MET A 333 -0.85 2.74 15.55
CA MET A 333 0.21 3.75 15.66
C MET A 333 -0.18 4.94 16.54
N GLU A 334 -1.36 4.91 17.18
CA GLU A 334 -1.85 5.97 18.07
C GLU A 334 -1.92 7.37 17.41
N LEU A 335 -2.12 7.42 16.08
CA LEU A 335 -2.17 8.68 15.32
C LEU A 335 -3.51 9.42 15.47
N GLY A 336 -4.57 8.69 15.86
CA GLY A 336 -5.95 9.17 15.79
C GLY A 336 -6.45 9.30 14.35
N ILE A 337 -7.75 9.61 14.20
CA ILE A 337 -8.40 9.78 12.89
C ILE A 337 -8.90 11.20 12.61
N ASP A 338 -8.80 12.11 13.59
CA ASP A 338 -9.24 13.51 13.49
C ASP A 338 -8.20 14.41 12.79
N ARG A 339 -7.13 13.81 12.26
CA ARG A 339 -6.05 14.48 11.53
C ARG A 339 -6.04 14.05 10.06
N GLN A 340 -5.32 14.78 9.22
CA GLN A 340 -5.09 14.37 7.84
C GLN A 340 -4.18 13.13 7.80
N LEU A 341 -4.72 11.99 7.35
CA LEU A 341 -4.02 10.69 7.28
C LEU A 341 -3.46 10.36 5.89
N THR A 342 -3.56 11.28 4.94
CA THR A 342 -2.94 11.16 3.61
C THR A 342 -2.44 12.50 3.10
N GLN A 343 -1.31 12.50 2.42
CA GLN A 343 -0.82 13.61 1.60
C GLN A 343 -1.10 13.37 0.12
N THR A 344 -1.28 12.11 -0.28
CA THR A 344 -1.42 11.68 -1.67
C THR A 344 -2.89 11.67 -2.12
N GLY A 345 -3.82 11.32 -1.23
CA GLY A 345 -5.25 11.15 -1.52
C GLY A 345 -5.73 9.69 -1.58
N GLY A 346 -4.84 8.73 -1.28
CA GLY A 346 -5.13 7.31 -1.15
C GLY A 346 -5.44 6.53 -2.42
N LEU A 347 -5.40 5.20 -2.33
CA LEU A 347 -5.41 4.31 -3.51
C LEU A 347 -6.74 4.32 -4.27
N THR A 348 -7.85 4.72 -3.65
CA THR A 348 -9.12 4.85 -4.39
C THR A 348 -9.11 6.04 -5.33
N PHE A 349 -8.61 7.19 -4.86
CA PHE A 349 -8.74 8.44 -5.61
C PHE A 349 -7.44 8.82 -6.31
N ALA A 350 -6.33 8.88 -5.58
CA ALA A 350 -5.02 9.14 -6.17
C ALA A 350 -4.65 8.05 -7.19
N GLY A 351 -5.09 6.81 -6.93
CA GLY A 351 -4.84 5.65 -7.77
C GLY A 351 -3.93 4.65 -7.08
N GLY A 352 -4.19 3.36 -7.29
CA GLY A 352 -3.38 2.25 -6.79
C GLY A 352 -2.68 1.52 -7.94
N PRO A 353 -1.49 1.95 -8.37
CA PRO A 353 -0.66 1.25 -9.37
C PRO A 353 -0.07 -0.05 -8.79
N LEU A 354 -0.95 -0.99 -8.42
CA LEU A 354 -0.62 -2.26 -7.78
C LEU A 354 0.36 -2.07 -6.61
N ASN A 355 1.61 -2.50 -6.78
CA ASN A 355 2.64 -2.45 -5.74
C ASN A 355 3.27 -1.05 -5.58
N ASN A 356 3.09 -0.15 -6.54
CA ASN A 356 3.88 1.08 -6.65
C ASN A 356 3.24 2.33 -6.01
N TYR A 357 2.09 2.21 -5.31
CA TYR A 357 1.44 3.38 -4.67
C TYR A 357 2.40 4.13 -3.74
N VAL A 358 3.19 3.41 -2.95
CA VAL A 358 4.01 4.04 -1.91
C VAL A 358 5.17 4.85 -2.49
N THR A 359 5.62 4.56 -3.71
CA THR A 359 6.58 5.43 -4.42
C THR A 359 5.97 6.81 -4.68
N HIS A 360 4.68 6.89 -5.04
CA HIS A 360 3.95 8.16 -5.15
C HIS A 360 3.75 8.84 -3.79
N SER A 361 3.49 8.05 -2.74
CA SER A 361 3.35 8.54 -1.37
C SER A 361 4.61 9.24 -0.88
N ILE A 362 5.77 8.59 -1.04
CA ILE A 362 7.07 9.16 -0.66
C ILE A 362 7.43 10.36 -1.54
N ALA A 363 7.16 10.32 -2.84
CA ALA A 363 7.37 11.46 -3.74
C ALA A 363 6.53 12.68 -3.36
N THR A 364 5.26 12.47 -2.98
CA THR A 364 4.36 13.53 -2.50
C THR A 364 4.85 14.06 -1.15
N MET A 365 5.19 13.18 -0.22
CA MET A 365 5.71 13.54 1.11
C MET A 365 7.01 14.34 1.02
N ALA A 366 7.89 14.03 0.07
CA ALA A 366 9.12 14.79 -0.16
C ALA A 366 8.84 16.26 -0.47
N ASN A 367 7.84 16.54 -1.31
CA ASN A 367 7.46 17.92 -1.62
C ASN A 367 6.81 18.62 -0.42
N VAL A 368 5.91 17.94 0.30
CA VAL A 368 5.28 18.47 1.52
C VAL A 368 6.34 18.90 2.55
N LEU A 369 7.32 18.04 2.83
CA LEU A 369 8.34 18.33 3.84
C LEU A 369 9.39 19.35 3.39
N ARG A 370 9.62 19.50 2.08
CA ARG A 370 10.47 20.58 1.56
C ARG A 370 9.79 21.94 1.69
N GLU A 371 8.47 22.00 1.56
CA GLU A 371 7.66 23.20 1.78
C GLU A 371 7.49 23.52 3.28
N ASP A 372 7.44 22.49 4.13
CA ASP A 372 7.34 22.60 5.59
C ASP A 372 8.63 22.11 6.28
N SER A 373 9.71 22.85 6.05
CA SER A 373 11.06 22.43 6.45
C SER A 373 11.19 22.27 7.97
N GLY A 374 11.75 21.13 8.39
CA GLY A 374 11.93 20.75 9.78
C GLY A 374 10.82 19.84 10.32
N ALA A 375 9.68 19.75 9.62
CA ALA A 375 8.59 18.86 9.97
C ALA A 375 8.99 17.37 9.86
N MET A 376 8.23 16.53 10.55
CA MET A 376 8.35 15.08 10.52
C MET A 376 7.22 14.47 9.70
N GLY A 377 7.57 13.71 8.66
CA GLY A 377 6.62 12.97 7.84
C GLY A 377 6.70 11.47 8.05
N LEU A 378 5.55 10.79 8.07
CA LEU A 378 5.44 9.33 8.15
C LEU A 378 4.75 8.79 6.88
N CYS A 379 5.40 7.85 6.20
CA CYS A 379 4.77 7.01 5.18
C CYS A 379 4.60 5.59 5.71
N SER A 380 3.39 5.03 5.59
CA SER A 380 3.16 3.60 5.82
C SER A 380 2.97 2.85 4.50
N ALA A 381 3.45 1.61 4.45
CA ALA A 381 3.44 0.78 3.28
C ALA A 381 2.89 -0.60 3.65
N ASN A 382 1.83 -1.04 2.99
CA ASN A 382 1.16 -2.30 3.29
C ASN A 382 1.09 -3.21 2.06
N GLY A 383 1.42 -4.48 2.24
CA GLY A 383 1.34 -5.55 1.26
C GLY A 383 0.40 -6.67 1.69
N GLY A 384 -0.37 -7.19 0.72
CA GLY A 384 -1.32 -8.27 0.96
C GLY A 384 -2.56 -7.83 1.74
N TYR A 385 -2.93 -8.58 2.77
CA TYR A 385 -4.16 -8.39 3.53
C TYR A 385 -3.88 -7.78 4.91
N ILE A 386 -3.13 -6.67 5.00
CA ILE A 386 -2.50 -6.22 6.28
C ILE A 386 -1.39 -7.20 6.71
N THR A 387 -0.70 -7.80 5.73
CA THR A 387 0.25 -8.91 5.98
C THR A 387 1.68 -8.42 6.09
N LYS A 388 2.16 -7.60 5.15
CA LYS A 388 3.55 -7.13 5.13
C LYS A 388 3.56 -5.62 5.30
N HIS A 389 4.43 -5.11 6.15
CA HIS A 389 4.49 -3.70 6.48
C HIS A 389 5.91 -3.17 6.37
N ALA A 390 6.01 -1.94 5.89
CA ALA A 390 7.21 -1.13 6.00
C ALA A 390 6.83 0.31 6.34
N PHE A 391 7.63 0.95 7.18
CA PHE A 391 7.42 2.32 7.62
C PHE A 391 8.67 3.14 7.33
N GLY A 392 8.47 4.42 7.02
CA GLY A 392 9.56 5.39 6.86
C GLY A 392 9.19 6.72 7.51
N LEU A 393 10.10 7.27 8.30
CA LEU A 393 10.05 8.64 8.76
C LEU A 393 11.05 9.51 8.00
N TYR A 394 10.63 10.72 7.66
CA TYR A 394 11.38 11.64 6.81
C TYR A 394 11.37 13.06 7.39
N SER A 395 12.47 13.78 7.22
CA SER A 395 12.56 15.21 7.54
C SER A 395 13.65 15.88 6.70
N THR A 396 13.58 17.19 6.50
CA THR A 396 14.68 17.98 5.92
C THR A 396 15.83 18.18 6.93
N THR A 397 15.58 17.94 8.22
CA THR A 397 16.61 17.94 9.27
C THR A 397 17.38 16.61 9.25
N PRO A 398 18.72 16.61 9.25
CA PRO A 398 19.49 15.37 9.30
C PRO A 398 19.28 14.64 10.65
N PRO A 399 19.15 13.30 10.64
CA PRO A 399 19.00 12.52 11.87
C PRO A 399 20.25 12.64 12.75
N SER A 400 20.04 12.79 14.06
CA SER A 400 21.14 12.98 15.03
C SER A 400 22.05 11.74 15.17
N SER A 401 21.50 10.55 14.92
CA SER A 401 22.19 9.26 15.04
C SER A 401 22.40 8.56 13.69
N GLY A 402 22.31 9.29 12.58
CA GLY A 402 22.25 8.68 11.24
C GLY A 402 20.92 7.95 11.00
N PHE A 403 20.74 7.37 9.81
CA PHE A 403 19.55 6.58 9.52
C PHE A 403 19.56 5.28 10.34
N GLN A 404 18.41 4.95 10.92
CA GLN A 404 18.21 3.75 11.74
C GLN A 404 17.20 2.81 11.09
N HIS A 405 17.45 1.50 11.18
CA HIS A 405 16.55 0.49 10.65
C HIS A 405 16.43 -0.72 11.58
N GLU A 406 15.21 -1.26 11.69
CA GLU A 406 14.97 -2.51 12.40
C GLU A 406 13.97 -3.42 11.67
N ASN A 407 14.33 -4.69 11.50
CA ASN A 407 13.39 -5.74 11.16
C ASN A 407 12.72 -6.25 12.44
N CYS A 408 11.43 -5.97 12.57
CA CYS A 408 10.67 -6.18 13.80
C CYS A 408 10.10 -7.60 13.96
N GLN A 409 10.42 -8.54 13.05
CA GLN A 409 9.75 -9.84 12.98
C GLN A 409 9.84 -10.64 14.27
N THR A 410 10.99 -10.60 14.97
CA THR A 410 11.17 -11.37 16.21
C THR A 410 10.20 -10.97 17.32
N GLU A 411 9.89 -9.68 17.49
CA GLU A 411 8.89 -9.24 18.46
C GLU A 411 7.47 -9.58 17.97
N ILE A 412 7.20 -9.39 16.68
CA ILE A 412 5.88 -9.69 16.07
C ILE A 412 5.51 -11.17 16.24
N ASP A 413 6.47 -12.09 16.05
CA ASP A 413 6.26 -13.53 16.17
C ASP A 413 5.91 -14.00 17.59
N THR A 414 6.00 -13.13 18.59
CA THR A 414 5.60 -13.44 19.98
C THR A 414 4.10 -13.26 20.24
N TYR A 415 3.38 -12.59 19.33
CA TYR A 415 1.95 -12.37 19.47
C TYR A 415 1.16 -13.66 19.20
N PRO A 416 0.02 -13.85 19.88
CA PRO A 416 -0.77 -15.07 19.74
C PRO A 416 -1.32 -15.23 18.32
N THR A 417 -1.53 -16.48 17.93
CA THR A 417 -2.19 -16.89 16.70
C THR A 417 -3.30 -17.89 17.02
N VAL A 418 -4.15 -18.17 16.03
CA VAL A 418 -5.15 -19.23 16.11
C VAL A 418 -4.94 -20.25 15.01
N ASP A 419 -5.40 -21.48 15.24
CA ASP A 419 -5.39 -22.52 14.23
C ASP A 419 -6.52 -22.31 13.21
N LEU A 420 -6.30 -22.81 11.99
CA LEU A 420 -7.36 -22.98 11.00
C LEU A 420 -8.04 -24.32 11.24
N ASP A 421 -9.33 -24.30 11.59
CA ASP A 421 -10.17 -25.48 11.79
C ASP A 421 -10.92 -25.79 10.47
N ALA A 422 -10.15 -26.11 9.43
CA ALA A 422 -10.60 -26.13 8.02
C ALA A 422 -11.79 -27.06 7.74
N ASP A 423 -11.90 -28.15 8.49
CA ASP A 423 -12.92 -29.20 8.30
C ASP A 423 -14.06 -29.08 9.32
N HIS A 424 -14.14 -28.00 10.10
CA HIS A 424 -15.18 -27.84 11.11
C HIS A 424 -16.57 -27.78 10.49
N VAL A 425 -17.43 -28.66 10.98
CA VAL A 425 -18.88 -28.72 10.75
C VAL A 425 -19.52 -28.81 12.13
N GLY A 426 -20.40 -27.88 12.46
CA GLY A 426 -20.85 -27.74 13.84
C GLY A 426 -21.16 -26.32 14.26
N GLU A 427 -21.41 -26.17 15.55
CA GLU A 427 -21.63 -24.88 16.19
C GLU A 427 -20.39 -23.98 16.08
N GLY A 428 -20.62 -22.68 15.92
CA GLY A 428 -19.59 -21.65 15.93
C GLY A 428 -20.18 -20.28 16.18
N THR A 429 -19.33 -19.26 16.18
CA THR A 429 -19.72 -17.86 16.38
C THR A 429 -19.12 -16.98 15.30
N ILE A 430 -19.91 -16.13 14.66
CA ILE A 430 -19.38 -15.21 13.65
C ILE A 430 -18.41 -14.22 14.33
N GLU A 431 -17.16 -14.15 13.87
CA GLU A 431 -16.17 -13.15 14.31
C GLU A 431 -16.20 -11.89 13.45
N ALA A 432 -16.53 -12.08 12.17
CA ALA A 432 -16.48 -11.06 11.15
C ALA A 432 -17.22 -11.54 9.90
N TYR A 433 -17.77 -10.61 9.13
CA TYR A 433 -18.54 -10.96 7.94
C TYR A 433 -18.54 -9.87 6.87
N THR A 434 -18.93 -10.24 5.65
CA THR A 434 -19.26 -9.31 4.57
C THR A 434 -20.34 -9.89 3.66
N VAL A 435 -21.01 -9.03 2.90
CA VAL A 435 -21.98 -9.43 1.87
C VAL A 435 -21.47 -8.92 0.53
N MET A 436 -21.06 -9.85 -0.33
CA MET A 436 -20.58 -9.56 -1.68
C MET A 436 -21.75 -9.21 -2.60
N HIS A 437 -21.54 -8.22 -3.45
CA HIS A 437 -22.55 -7.69 -4.37
C HIS A 437 -22.11 -7.77 -5.82
N GLY A 438 -23.03 -8.25 -6.65
CA GLY A 438 -22.98 -8.18 -8.09
C GLY A 438 -23.58 -6.89 -8.66
N ALA A 439 -23.87 -6.91 -9.94
CA ALA A 439 -24.61 -5.82 -10.59
C ALA A 439 -26.09 -5.77 -10.15
N GLU A 440 -26.68 -6.93 -9.82
CA GLU A 440 -28.11 -7.09 -9.54
C GLU A 440 -28.45 -7.11 -8.03
N GLY A 441 -27.46 -7.04 -7.13
CA GLY A 441 -27.66 -7.06 -5.68
C GLY A 441 -26.72 -8.03 -4.94
N PRO A 442 -27.06 -8.43 -3.69
CA PRO A 442 -26.30 -9.40 -2.91
C PRO A 442 -26.17 -10.75 -3.62
N GLU A 443 -24.95 -11.28 -3.70
CA GLU A 443 -24.65 -12.57 -4.33
C GLU A 443 -24.23 -13.63 -3.31
N ARG A 444 -23.47 -13.24 -2.29
CA ARG A 444 -22.88 -14.16 -1.32
C ARG A 444 -22.59 -13.49 0.01
N GLY A 445 -23.05 -14.09 1.12
CA GLY A 445 -22.55 -13.77 2.46
C GLY A 445 -21.28 -14.58 2.73
N LEU A 446 -20.26 -13.94 3.29
CA LEU A 446 -19.00 -14.54 3.68
C LEU A 446 -18.73 -14.23 5.15
N ALA A 447 -18.28 -15.23 5.91
CA ALA A 447 -18.02 -15.08 7.33
C ALA A 447 -16.75 -15.81 7.79
N SER A 448 -16.07 -15.18 8.75
CA SER A 448 -15.14 -15.85 9.64
C SER A 448 -15.91 -16.34 10.86
N VAL A 449 -15.75 -17.62 11.21
CA VAL A 449 -16.46 -18.28 12.31
C VAL A 449 -15.44 -18.80 13.32
N ARG A 450 -15.55 -18.36 14.58
CA ARG A 450 -14.81 -18.90 15.71
C ARG A 450 -15.38 -20.25 16.11
N THR A 451 -14.50 -21.24 16.21
CA THR A 451 -14.80 -22.59 16.72
C THR A 451 -14.04 -22.81 18.03
N ALA A 452 -14.30 -23.94 18.69
CA ALA A 452 -13.54 -24.33 19.89
C ALA A 452 -12.05 -24.64 19.61
N LYS A 453 -11.67 -24.91 18.35
CA LYS A 453 -10.30 -25.27 17.97
C LYS A 453 -9.57 -24.17 17.21
N GLY A 454 -10.27 -23.15 16.71
CA GLY A 454 -9.64 -22.17 15.83
C GLY A 454 -10.63 -21.33 15.06
N ARG A 455 -10.31 -21.05 13.80
CA ARG A 455 -11.14 -20.29 12.87
C ARG A 455 -11.59 -21.19 11.73
N GLN A 456 -12.84 -21.03 11.31
CA GLN A 456 -13.39 -21.60 10.10
C GLN A 456 -13.88 -20.49 9.17
N TRP A 457 -13.81 -20.71 7.86
CA TRP A 457 -14.39 -19.83 6.84
C TRP A 457 -15.64 -20.48 6.27
N ALA A 458 -16.75 -19.74 6.28
CA ALA A 458 -18.03 -20.21 5.78
C ALA A 458 -18.74 -19.12 4.99
N GLY A 459 -19.75 -19.49 4.23
CA GLY A 459 -20.60 -18.52 3.54
C GLY A 459 -22.08 -18.81 3.68
N THR A 460 -22.91 -17.98 3.07
CA THR A 460 -24.35 -18.23 2.96
C THR A 460 -24.88 -17.64 1.67
N SER A 461 -25.90 -18.28 1.11
CA SER A 461 -26.67 -17.76 -0.02
C SER A 461 -28.13 -17.49 0.37
N ASP A 462 -28.46 -17.58 1.66
CA ASP A 462 -29.78 -17.22 2.16
C ASP A 462 -30.00 -15.71 2.04
N GLN A 463 -31.02 -15.32 1.28
CA GLN A 463 -31.29 -13.91 0.99
C GLN A 463 -31.71 -13.13 2.25
N GLN A 464 -32.46 -13.74 3.17
CA GLN A 464 -32.90 -13.07 4.40
C GLN A 464 -31.72 -12.88 5.36
N VAL A 465 -30.83 -13.87 5.46
CA VAL A 465 -29.59 -13.75 6.24
C VAL A 465 -28.68 -12.67 5.64
N MET A 466 -28.49 -12.64 4.32
CA MET A 466 -27.67 -11.60 3.68
C MET A 466 -28.24 -10.18 3.88
N GLN A 467 -29.56 -10.01 3.84
CA GLN A 467 -30.20 -8.70 4.09
C GLN A 467 -30.07 -8.28 5.56
N SER A 468 -30.28 -9.20 6.51
CA SER A 468 -30.10 -8.91 7.94
C SER A 468 -28.65 -8.57 8.28
N MET A 469 -27.66 -9.25 7.69
CA MET A 469 -26.23 -8.92 7.86
C MET A 469 -25.89 -7.46 7.51
N MET A 470 -26.64 -6.82 6.61
CA MET A 470 -26.42 -5.42 6.23
C MET A 470 -27.12 -4.40 7.12
N SER A 471 -28.00 -4.83 8.03
CA SER A 471 -28.84 -3.96 8.87
C SER A 471 -28.79 -4.27 10.37
N GLU A 472 -28.31 -5.47 10.74
CA GLU A 472 -28.17 -5.93 12.11
C GLU A 472 -26.74 -6.40 12.38
N GLU A 473 -26.29 -6.30 13.63
CA GLU A 473 -24.99 -6.84 14.03
C GLU A 473 -25.04 -8.37 14.09
N HIS A 474 -24.15 -9.02 13.33
CA HIS A 474 -24.01 -10.47 13.25
C HIS A 474 -22.72 -10.99 13.89
N VAL A 475 -21.71 -10.14 14.14
CA VAL A 475 -20.57 -10.52 14.96
C VAL A 475 -21.06 -10.91 16.36
N GLY A 476 -20.60 -12.06 16.85
CA GLY A 476 -21.05 -12.64 18.12
C GLY A 476 -22.32 -13.50 18.01
N ARG A 477 -22.99 -13.57 16.85
CA ARG A 477 -24.13 -14.49 16.67
C ARG A 477 -23.66 -15.93 16.53
N ALA A 478 -24.40 -16.83 17.16
CA ALA A 478 -24.20 -18.26 17.02
C ALA A 478 -24.68 -18.74 15.64
N VAL A 479 -23.95 -19.69 15.07
CA VAL A 479 -24.24 -20.29 13.77
C VAL A 479 -23.96 -21.79 13.79
N GLN A 480 -24.60 -22.49 12.86
CA GLN A 480 -24.26 -23.87 12.51
C GLN A 480 -23.55 -23.89 11.16
N VAL A 481 -22.29 -24.32 11.13
CA VAL A 481 -21.56 -24.60 9.89
C VAL A 481 -21.98 -25.97 9.37
N LEU A 482 -22.43 -26.02 8.11
CA LEU A 482 -22.94 -27.19 7.42
C LEU A 482 -21.82 -27.96 6.68
N PRO A 483 -22.05 -29.22 6.24
CA PRO A 483 -21.04 -30.02 5.54
C PRO A 483 -20.50 -29.44 4.23
N ASP A 484 -21.23 -28.52 3.61
CA ASP A 484 -20.81 -27.79 2.41
C ASP A 484 -20.17 -26.42 2.73
N PHE A 485 -19.93 -26.16 4.01
CA PHE A 485 -19.35 -24.92 4.56
C PHE A 485 -20.21 -23.68 4.27
N ASN A 486 -21.51 -23.89 4.06
CA ASN A 486 -22.49 -22.84 4.34
C ASN A 486 -22.76 -22.74 5.85
N PHE A 487 -23.31 -21.61 6.29
CA PHE A 487 -23.79 -21.45 7.66
C PHE A 487 -25.25 -21.01 7.73
N GLU A 488 -25.91 -21.42 8.80
CA GLU A 488 -27.26 -21.00 9.20
C GLU A 488 -27.20 -20.38 10.61
N LEU A 489 -28.07 -19.40 10.88
CA LEU A 489 -28.23 -18.83 12.23
C LEU A 489 -28.95 -19.86 13.12
N THR A 490 -28.54 -19.96 14.39
CA THR A 490 -29.13 -20.90 15.36
C THR A 490 -30.15 -20.27 16.30
#